data_AF-A0A964Q6I4-F1
#
_entry.id   AF-A0A964Q6I4-F1
#
_cell.length_a   1.000
_cell.length_b   1.000
_cell.length_c   1.000
_cell.angle_alpha   90.00
_cell.angle_beta   90.00
_cell.angle_gamma   90.00
#
_symmetry.space_group_name_H-M   'P 1'
#
loop_
_entity.id
_entity.type
_entity.pdbx_description
1 polymer ?
#
loop_
_entity_poly.entity_id
_entity_poly.type
_entity_poly.pdbx_seq_one_letter_code
_entity_poly.pdbx_strand_id
1 'polypeptide(L)'
;MTFAIPFQVQMFLEDRKRLAKLGVALFVAILVCIALLWNAMRLRQPPSIFGTPIDNTLEYLTLKDFSKLPLDKRIRFMLELTDRFRKLKSTESAAMAAFLAGLAGPARDQLRDNVKMIAKDVLTEGATTYMSLPPAKRDLFIDAWILKWQRTLEKATTGKEDKKTDSERLDAMRDQGKRNTERQSRMTGGGGLTDRGASGFLDFWQGEIEGSSTPKEQGQITKFLDDVRTRLINR
;
A
#
# COMPACT_ATOMS: atom_id res chain seq x y z
N MET A 1 -59.41 -50.91 20.19
CA MET A 1 -60.02 -49.89 19.31
C MET A 1 -58.89 -49.12 18.65
N THR A 2 -58.61 -49.41 17.38
CA THR A 2 -57.50 -48.84 16.61
C THR A 2 -58.00 -47.58 15.92
N PHE A 3 -57.55 -46.41 16.35
CA PHE A 3 -57.88 -45.14 15.71
C PHE A 3 -57.14 -45.04 14.37
N ALA A 4 -57.84 -45.32 13.26
CA ALA A 4 -57.37 -44.99 11.93
C ALA A 4 -57.46 -43.47 11.75
N ILE A 5 -56.32 -42.78 11.78
CA ILE A 5 -56.25 -41.37 11.44
C ILE A 5 -56.66 -41.25 9.95
N PRO A 6 -57.63 -40.39 9.60
CA PRO A 6 -58.13 -40.31 8.23
C PRO A 6 -57.00 -39.89 7.28
N PHE A 7 -56.92 -40.54 6.12
CA PHE A 7 -55.89 -40.36 5.08
C PHE A 7 -55.58 -38.88 4.75
N GLN A 8 -56.58 -38.00 4.82
CA GLN A 8 -56.42 -36.55 4.64
C GLN A 8 -55.51 -35.88 5.70
N VAL A 9 -55.54 -36.34 6.95
CA VAL A 9 -54.71 -35.81 8.03
C VAL A 9 -53.26 -36.28 7.89
N GLN A 10 -53.02 -37.51 7.41
CA GLN A 10 -51.66 -37.98 7.09
C GLN A 10 -51.03 -37.17 5.96
N MET A 11 -51.78 -36.93 4.87
CA MET A 11 -51.31 -36.14 3.72
C MET A 11 -50.96 -34.71 4.13
N PHE A 12 -51.80 -34.06 4.92
CA PHE A 12 -51.57 -32.71 5.45
C PHE A 12 -50.33 -32.61 6.36
N LEU A 13 -50.08 -33.64 7.17
CA LEU A 13 -48.89 -33.70 8.03
C LEU A 13 -47.60 -33.93 7.23
N GLU A 14 -47.65 -34.69 6.14
CA GLU A 14 -46.51 -34.88 5.24
C GLU A 14 -46.15 -33.60 4.48
N ASP A 15 -47.14 -32.85 3.98
CA ASP A 15 -46.91 -31.58 3.31
C ASP A 15 -46.31 -30.53 4.26
N ARG A 16 -46.78 -30.46 5.51
CA ARG A 16 -46.16 -29.61 6.54
C ARG A 16 -44.73 -30.00 6.85
N LYS A 17 -44.42 -31.31 6.89
CA LYS A 17 -43.04 -31.79 7.06
C LYS A 17 -42.16 -31.45 5.86
N ARG A 18 -42.69 -31.54 4.63
CA ARG A 18 -41.97 -31.14 3.40
C ARG A 18 -41.72 -29.64 3.37
N LEU A 19 -42.72 -28.82 3.67
CA LEU A 19 -42.59 -27.36 3.78
C LEU A 19 -41.62 -26.95 4.89
N ALA A 20 -41.67 -27.63 6.05
CA ALA A 20 -40.71 -27.39 7.13
C ALA A 20 -39.28 -27.75 6.71
N LYS A 21 -39.06 -28.89 6.03
CA LYS A 21 -37.75 -29.28 5.50
C LYS A 21 -37.23 -28.30 4.46
N LEU A 22 -38.10 -27.83 3.55
CA LEU A 22 -37.76 -26.81 2.57
C LEU A 22 -37.43 -25.46 3.24
N GLY A 23 -38.20 -25.07 4.26
CA GLY A 23 -37.94 -23.86 5.04
C GLY A 23 -36.62 -23.91 5.79
N VAL A 24 -36.29 -25.06 6.42
CA VAL A 24 -34.99 -25.28 7.07
C VAL A 24 -33.85 -25.26 6.06
N ALA A 25 -34.00 -25.93 4.91
CA ALA A 25 -32.97 -25.94 3.86
C ALA A 25 -32.71 -24.53 3.31
N LEU A 26 -33.77 -23.75 3.06
CA LEU A 26 -33.67 -22.36 2.61
C LEU A 26 -32.98 -21.49 3.68
N PHE A 27 -33.35 -21.64 4.94
CA PHE A 27 -32.74 -20.90 6.04
C PHE A 27 -31.25 -21.20 6.18
N VAL A 28 -30.85 -22.48 6.09
CA VAL A 28 -29.43 -22.87 6.08
C VAL A 28 -28.69 -22.29 4.88
N ALA A 29 -29.30 -22.33 3.68
CA ALA A 29 -28.71 -21.73 2.49
C ALA A 29 -28.49 -20.21 2.65
N ILE A 30 -29.47 -19.50 3.24
CA ILE A 30 -29.35 -18.07 3.55
C ILE A 30 -28.22 -17.82 4.55
N LEU A 31 -28.12 -18.60 5.63
CA LEU A 31 -27.04 -18.46 6.60
C LEU A 31 -25.66 -18.71 5.99
N VAL A 32 -25.54 -19.70 5.10
CA VAL A 32 -24.30 -19.95 4.35
C VAL A 32 -23.98 -18.77 3.44
N CYS A 33 -24.95 -18.24 2.69
CA CYS A 33 -24.74 -17.06 1.85
C CYS A 33 -24.32 -15.83 2.68
N ILE A 34 -24.95 -15.59 3.82
CA ILE A 34 -24.58 -14.50 4.74
C ILE A 34 -23.16 -14.71 5.26
N ALA A 35 -22.79 -15.93 5.67
CA ALA A 35 -21.45 -16.24 6.15
C ALA A 35 -20.38 -16.04 5.05
N LEU A 36 -20.68 -16.44 3.81
CA LEU A 36 -19.79 -16.25 2.65
C LEU A 36 -19.64 -14.76 2.31
N LEU A 37 -20.74 -14.01 2.28
CA LEU A 37 -20.72 -12.56 2.04
C LEU A 37 -19.95 -11.82 3.14
N TRP A 38 -20.20 -12.19 4.40
CA TRP A 38 -19.51 -11.63 5.55
C TRP A 38 -18.00 -11.89 5.49
N ASN A 39 -17.59 -13.10 5.11
CA ASN A 39 -16.19 -13.45 4.93
C ASN A 39 -15.56 -12.71 3.74
N ALA A 40 -16.27 -12.55 2.62
CA ALA A 40 -15.79 -11.81 1.45
C ALA A 40 -15.64 -10.31 1.71
N MET A 41 -16.45 -9.74 2.60
CA MET A 41 -16.38 -8.31 2.97
C MET A 41 -15.37 -8.00 4.08
N ARG A 42 -14.88 -9.01 4.81
CA ARG A 42 -13.90 -8.79 5.87
C ARG A 42 -12.53 -8.50 5.29
N LEU A 43 -12.08 -7.26 5.46
CA LEU A 43 -10.68 -6.89 5.33
C LEU A 43 -9.85 -7.77 6.26
N ARG A 44 -8.92 -8.57 5.71
CA ARG A 44 -7.91 -9.24 6.53
C ARG A 44 -7.12 -8.18 7.27
N GLN A 45 -7.12 -8.25 8.60
CA GLN A 45 -6.34 -7.35 9.44
C GLN A 45 -4.85 -7.60 9.21
N PRO A 46 -4.01 -6.55 9.24
CA PRO A 46 -2.57 -6.74 9.12
C PRO A 46 -2.08 -7.65 10.26
N PRO A 47 -1.26 -8.67 9.96
CA PRO A 47 -0.67 -9.52 10.99
C PRO A 47 0.24 -8.69 11.90
N SER A 48 0.43 -9.15 13.13
CA SER A 48 1.47 -8.59 14.01
C SER A 48 2.85 -8.84 13.38
N ILE A 49 3.55 -7.76 13.02
CA ILE A 49 4.87 -7.85 12.36
C ILE A 49 5.85 -8.69 13.17
N PHE A 50 5.84 -8.57 14.50
CA PHE A 50 6.81 -9.25 15.37
C PHE A 50 6.26 -10.54 16.01
N GLY A 51 4.94 -10.72 16.02
CA GLY A 51 4.27 -11.89 16.62
C GLY A 51 3.98 -13.03 15.64
N THR A 52 4.09 -12.77 14.34
CA THR A 52 3.71 -13.73 13.29
C THR A 52 4.95 -14.22 12.52
N PRO A 53 4.98 -15.46 12.01
CA PRO A 53 6.01 -15.91 11.05
C PRO A 53 6.24 -14.93 9.88
N ILE A 54 7.48 -14.84 9.40
CA ILE A 54 7.90 -13.83 8.40
C ILE A 54 7.21 -14.03 7.05
N ASP A 55 7.07 -15.27 6.62
CA ASP A 55 6.33 -15.69 5.42
C ASP A 55 4.87 -15.21 5.44
N ASN A 56 4.14 -15.43 6.54
CA ASN A 56 2.76 -14.93 6.68
C ASN A 56 2.69 -13.39 6.65
N THR A 57 3.72 -12.72 7.16
CA THR A 57 3.82 -11.26 7.15
C THR A 57 4.05 -10.73 5.73
N LEU A 58 4.89 -11.42 4.95
CA LEU A 58 5.16 -11.09 3.55
C LEU A 58 4.00 -11.48 2.63
N GLU A 59 3.31 -12.58 2.92
CA GLU A 59 2.08 -12.98 2.22
C GLU A 59 1.02 -11.87 2.34
N TYR A 60 0.89 -11.23 3.49
CA TYR A 60 -0.05 -10.12 3.63
C TYR A 60 0.19 -8.98 2.62
N LEU A 61 1.46 -8.68 2.30
CA LEU A 61 1.80 -7.69 1.29
C LEU A 61 1.43 -8.09 -0.14
N THR A 62 1.15 -9.36 -0.40
CA THR A 62 0.70 -9.84 -1.71
C THR A 62 -0.83 -9.88 -1.81
N LEU A 63 -1.56 -9.50 -0.76
CA LEU A 63 -3.02 -9.49 -0.77
C LEU A 63 -3.58 -8.16 -1.28
N LYS A 64 -4.72 -8.22 -1.96
CA LYS A 64 -5.52 -7.04 -2.34
C LYS A 64 -6.12 -6.31 -1.14
N ASP A 65 -6.17 -6.94 0.03
CA ASP A 65 -6.67 -6.29 1.24
C ASP A 65 -5.66 -5.28 1.80
N PHE A 66 -4.36 -5.50 1.56
CA PHE A 66 -3.33 -4.55 1.96
C PHE A 66 -3.56 -3.17 1.33
N SER A 67 -3.87 -3.11 0.03
CA SER A 67 -4.12 -1.85 -0.67
C SER A 67 -5.38 -1.11 -0.20
N LYS A 68 -6.33 -1.80 0.43
CA LYS A 68 -7.53 -1.20 1.00
C LYS A 68 -7.28 -0.56 2.36
N LEU A 69 -6.12 -0.78 2.98
CA LEU A 69 -5.75 -0.12 4.22
C LEU A 69 -5.53 1.39 4.01
N PRO A 70 -5.86 2.23 5.00
CA PRO A 70 -5.46 3.63 5.01
C PRO A 70 -3.95 3.79 4.77
N LEU A 71 -3.56 4.86 4.07
CA LEU A 71 -2.17 5.07 3.65
C LEU A 71 -1.19 5.07 4.85
N ASP A 72 -1.55 5.71 5.95
CA ASP A 72 -0.76 5.73 7.19
C ASP A 72 -0.51 4.32 7.74
N LYS A 73 -1.50 3.43 7.65
CA LYS A 73 -1.40 2.04 8.08
C LYS A 73 -0.48 1.23 7.17
N ARG A 74 -0.57 1.43 5.85
CA ARG A 74 0.33 0.79 4.87
C ARG A 74 1.79 1.22 5.08
N ILE A 75 2.03 2.51 5.25
CA ILE A 75 3.38 3.04 5.52
C ILE A 75 3.91 2.47 6.83
N ARG A 76 3.11 2.49 7.90
CA ARG A 76 3.51 1.93 9.20
C ARG A 76 3.89 0.47 9.09
N PHE A 77 3.06 -0.33 8.42
CA PHE A 77 3.33 -1.75 8.18
C PHE A 77 4.67 -1.96 7.47
N MET A 78 4.94 -1.20 6.41
CA MET A 78 6.22 -1.27 5.69
C MET A 78 7.43 -0.87 6.54
N LEU A 79 7.29 0.17 7.38
CA LEU A 79 8.35 0.61 8.29
C LEU A 79 8.65 -0.44 9.36
N GLU A 80 7.62 -1.02 9.97
CA GLU A 80 7.77 -2.08 10.97
C GLU A 80 8.38 -3.34 10.35
N LEU A 81 7.94 -3.73 9.15
CA LEU A 81 8.52 -4.85 8.41
C LEU A 81 10.01 -4.62 8.11
N THR A 82 10.37 -3.39 7.72
CA THR A 82 11.78 -3.05 7.45
C THR A 82 12.62 -3.09 8.73
N ASP A 83 12.04 -2.69 9.87
CA ASP A 83 12.70 -2.83 11.17
C ASP A 83 12.88 -4.31 11.57
N ARG A 84 11.90 -5.16 11.29
CA ARG A 84 12.04 -6.61 11.47
C ARG A 84 13.14 -7.17 10.57
N PHE A 85 13.19 -6.77 9.30
CA PHE A 85 14.24 -7.21 8.36
C PHE A 85 15.63 -6.94 8.88
N ARG A 86 15.86 -5.78 9.50
CA ARG A 86 17.15 -5.42 10.11
C ARG A 86 17.53 -6.31 11.30
N LYS A 87 16.53 -6.87 11.98
CA LYS A 87 16.68 -7.67 13.21
C LYS A 87 16.53 -9.18 12.96
N LEU A 88 16.44 -9.61 11.69
CA LEU A 88 16.24 -11.02 11.35
C LEU A 88 17.36 -11.90 11.89
N LYS A 89 16.97 -13.02 12.49
CA LYS A 89 17.89 -14.10 12.82
C LYS A 89 18.17 -14.95 11.58
N SER A 90 19.28 -15.68 11.57
CA SER A 90 19.70 -16.54 10.44
C SER A 90 18.60 -17.50 9.96
N THR A 91 17.82 -18.07 10.88
CA THR A 91 16.70 -18.98 10.58
C THR A 91 15.54 -18.26 9.88
N GLU A 92 15.21 -17.03 10.27
CA GLU A 92 14.15 -16.24 9.62
C GLU A 92 14.59 -15.73 8.25
N SER A 93 15.88 -15.43 8.06
CA SER A 93 16.44 -15.06 6.76
C SER A 93 16.30 -16.19 5.73
N ALA A 94 16.47 -17.45 6.14
CA ALA A 94 16.27 -18.60 5.26
C ALA A 94 14.80 -18.77 4.86
N ALA A 95 13.87 -18.64 5.81
CA ALA A 95 12.43 -18.68 5.53
C ALA A 95 12.00 -17.55 4.58
N MET A 96 12.52 -16.34 4.78
CA MET A 96 12.30 -15.22 3.88
C MET A 96 12.84 -15.49 2.47
N ALA A 97 14.09 -15.97 2.36
CA ALA A 97 14.68 -16.27 1.06
C ALA A 97 13.89 -17.34 0.31
N ALA A 98 13.43 -18.38 1.00
CA ALA A 98 12.55 -19.41 0.43
C ALA A 98 11.21 -18.82 -0.03
N PHE A 99 10.58 -17.95 0.78
CA PHE A 99 9.34 -17.27 0.39
C PHE A 99 9.55 -16.39 -0.85
N LEU A 100 10.59 -15.56 -0.87
CA LEU A 100 10.89 -14.68 -2.00
C LEU A 100 11.25 -15.48 -3.27
N ALA A 101 11.95 -16.60 -3.13
CA ALA A 101 12.20 -17.52 -4.24
C ALA A 101 10.91 -18.19 -4.76
N GLY A 102 9.94 -18.42 -3.86
CA GLY A 102 8.61 -18.93 -4.20
C GLY A 102 7.64 -17.89 -4.77
N LEU A 103 7.95 -16.59 -4.68
CA LEU A 103 7.14 -15.53 -5.28
C LEU A 103 7.28 -15.54 -6.81
N ALA A 104 6.34 -16.21 -7.46
CA ALA A 104 6.20 -16.22 -8.92
C ALA A 104 4.80 -15.76 -9.36
N GLY A 105 4.71 -15.31 -10.60
CA GLY A 105 3.44 -14.98 -11.26
C GLY A 105 2.62 -13.89 -10.54
N PRO A 106 1.28 -14.05 -10.41
CA PRO A 106 0.38 -13.00 -9.92
C PRO A 106 0.70 -12.45 -8.52
N ALA A 107 1.31 -13.25 -7.63
CA ALA A 107 1.65 -12.80 -6.29
C ALA A 107 2.80 -11.77 -6.31
N ARG A 108 3.78 -11.96 -7.19
CA ARG A 108 4.88 -11.01 -7.40
C ARG A 108 4.36 -9.71 -8.01
N ASP A 109 3.46 -9.82 -8.99
CA ASP A 109 2.84 -8.65 -9.63
C ASP A 109 2.00 -7.87 -8.62
N GLN A 110 1.18 -8.55 -7.82
CA GLN A 110 0.37 -7.91 -6.78
C GLN A 110 1.21 -7.22 -5.71
N LEU A 111 2.35 -7.82 -5.30
CA LEU A 111 3.30 -7.16 -4.41
C LEU A 111 3.84 -5.86 -5.02
N ARG A 112 4.27 -5.91 -6.28
CA ARG A 112 4.74 -4.73 -7.01
C ARG A 112 3.65 -3.66 -7.09
N ASP A 113 2.44 -4.05 -7.42
CA ASP A 113 1.30 -3.15 -7.55
C ASP A 113 0.92 -2.52 -6.21
N ASN A 114 0.98 -3.28 -5.11
CA ASN A 114 0.77 -2.77 -3.76
C ASN A 114 1.82 -1.71 -3.37
N VAL A 115 3.10 -1.94 -3.71
CA VAL A 115 4.16 -0.94 -3.48
C VAL A 115 3.96 0.30 -4.34
N LYS A 116 3.65 0.13 -5.63
CA LYS A 116 3.33 1.25 -6.54
C LYS A 116 2.17 2.08 -6.03
N MET A 117 1.14 1.44 -5.50
CA MET A 117 -0.04 2.12 -4.97
C MET A 117 0.27 2.97 -3.74
N ILE A 118 1.15 2.52 -2.85
CA ILE A 118 1.63 3.37 -1.73
C ILE A 118 2.28 4.63 -2.30
N ALA A 119 3.21 4.48 -3.24
CA ALA A 119 3.92 5.62 -3.81
C ALA A 119 2.97 6.60 -4.53
N LYS A 120 1.99 6.07 -5.29
CA LYS A 120 0.92 6.85 -5.89
C LYS A 120 0.16 7.65 -4.84
N ASP A 121 -0.35 6.99 -3.80
CA ASP A 121 -1.24 7.62 -2.82
C ASP A 121 -0.50 8.70 -2.01
N VAL A 122 0.78 8.49 -1.72
CA VAL A 122 1.66 9.51 -1.13
C VAL A 122 1.72 10.78 -1.97
N LEU A 123 1.86 10.62 -3.28
CA LEU A 123 1.95 11.73 -4.22
C LEU A 123 0.59 12.40 -4.41
N THR A 124 -0.48 11.62 -4.55
CA THR A 124 -1.84 12.13 -4.65
C THR A 124 -2.22 12.93 -3.40
N GLU A 125 -1.91 12.44 -2.19
CA GLU A 125 -2.17 13.16 -0.94
C GLU A 125 -1.35 14.47 -0.89
N GLY A 126 -0.06 14.39 -1.23
CA GLY A 126 0.83 15.55 -1.28
C GLY A 126 0.33 16.63 -2.26
N ALA A 127 0.03 16.23 -3.49
CA ALA A 127 -0.47 17.10 -4.54
C ALA A 127 -1.85 17.68 -4.22
N THR A 128 -2.77 16.87 -3.70
CA THR A 128 -4.11 17.34 -3.30
C THR A 128 -4.00 18.41 -2.22
N THR A 129 -3.18 18.16 -1.19
CA THR A 129 -2.93 19.13 -0.12
C THR A 129 -2.30 20.40 -0.68
N TYR A 130 -1.25 20.27 -1.50
CA TYR A 130 -0.57 21.38 -2.16
C TYR A 130 -1.52 22.28 -2.95
N MET A 131 -2.40 21.68 -3.76
CA MET A 131 -3.34 22.43 -4.60
C MET A 131 -4.41 23.15 -3.77
N SER A 132 -4.77 22.61 -2.61
CA SER A 132 -5.72 23.24 -1.69
C SER A 132 -5.15 24.45 -0.94
N LEU A 133 -3.82 24.60 -0.91
CA LEU A 133 -3.15 25.67 -0.18
C LEU A 133 -3.08 26.99 -0.99
N PRO A 134 -3.21 28.15 -0.31
CA PRO A 134 -2.91 29.45 -0.91
C PRO A 134 -1.45 29.51 -1.39
N PRO A 135 -1.14 30.24 -2.48
CA PRO A 135 0.20 30.33 -3.05
C PRO A 135 1.30 30.65 -2.03
N ALA A 136 1.04 31.57 -1.11
CA ALA A 136 2.01 31.97 -0.07
C ALA A 136 2.42 30.84 0.91
N LYS A 137 1.63 29.76 1.02
CA LYS A 137 1.91 28.63 1.93
C LYS A 137 2.54 27.42 1.22
N ARG A 138 2.62 27.45 -0.12
CA ARG A 138 3.02 26.31 -0.94
C ARG A 138 4.48 25.94 -0.77
N ASP A 139 5.38 26.92 -0.71
CA ASP A 139 6.82 26.68 -0.51
C ASP A 139 7.11 26.00 0.83
N LEU A 140 6.51 26.49 1.92
CA LEU A 140 6.67 25.92 3.26
C LEU A 140 6.11 24.51 3.33
N PHE A 141 5.00 24.25 2.63
CA PHE A 141 4.45 22.91 2.54
C PHE A 141 5.39 21.96 1.78
N ILE A 142 5.97 22.39 0.66
CA ILE A 142 6.95 21.59 -0.08
C ILE A 142 8.13 21.21 0.82
N ASP A 143 8.71 22.18 1.53
CA ASP A 143 9.84 21.93 2.44
C ASP A 143 9.47 20.88 3.51
N ALA A 144 8.32 21.06 4.17
CA ALA A 144 7.83 20.13 5.19
C ALA A 144 7.54 18.74 4.62
N TRP A 145 6.95 18.65 3.43
CA TRP A 145 6.63 17.40 2.76
C TRP A 145 7.90 16.63 2.41
N ILE A 146 8.90 17.30 1.82
CA ILE A 146 10.19 16.68 1.47
C ILE A 146 10.90 16.15 2.72
N LEU A 147 10.96 16.96 3.79
CA LEU A 147 11.60 16.56 5.05
C LEU A 147 10.92 15.34 5.68
N LYS A 148 9.58 15.33 5.71
CA LYS A 148 8.80 14.18 6.21
C LYS A 148 9.17 12.90 5.46
N TRP A 149 9.20 12.95 4.13
CA TRP A 149 9.47 11.76 3.32
C TRP A 149 10.92 11.32 3.34
N GLN A 150 11.86 12.26 3.42
CA GLN A 150 13.27 11.94 3.63
C GLN A 150 13.48 11.19 4.95
N ARG A 151 12.95 11.72 6.07
CA ARG A 151 13.07 11.05 7.38
C ARG A 151 12.41 9.66 7.35
N THR A 152 11.27 9.55 6.69
CA THR A 152 10.58 8.27 6.52
C THR A 152 11.45 7.25 5.77
N LEU A 153 12.10 7.66 4.67
CA LEU A 153 13.01 6.81 3.90
C LEU A 153 14.32 6.49 4.64
N GLU A 154 14.89 7.47 5.36
CA GLU A 154 16.07 7.27 6.21
C GLU A 154 15.79 6.25 7.31
N LYS A 155 14.64 6.39 7.98
CA LYS A 155 14.21 5.44 9.01
C LYS A 155 13.94 4.06 8.42
N ALA A 156 13.31 3.97 7.24
CA ALA A 156 13.11 2.71 6.55
C ALA A 156 14.47 2.03 6.27
N THR A 157 15.39 2.73 5.62
CA THR A 157 16.66 2.16 5.14
C THR A 157 17.65 1.90 6.27
N THR A 158 17.91 2.89 7.13
CA THR A 158 18.97 2.84 8.15
C THR A 158 18.46 2.47 9.55
N GLY A 159 17.16 2.62 9.80
CA GLY A 159 16.55 2.39 11.12
C GLY A 159 16.69 3.57 12.08
N LYS A 160 17.35 4.65 11.66
CA LYS A 160 17.59 5.85 12.47
C LYS A 160 17.35 7.09 11.62
N GLU A 161 17.06 8.20 12.29
CA GLU A 161 17.06 9.51 11.64
C GLU A 161 18.47 10.13 11.77
N ASP A 162 18.95 10.76 10.70
CA ASP A 162 20.18 11.55 10.75
C ASP A 162 20.03 12.73 11.74
N LYS A 163 21.12 13.11 12.41
CA LYS A 163 21.17 14.19 13.41
C LYS A 163 21.11 15.59 12.81
N LYS A 164 21.13 15.68 11.48
CA LYS A 164 21.06 16.96 10.76
C LYS A 164 19.78 17.73 11.08
N THR A 165 19.94 19.03 11.21
CA THR A 165 18.82 19.97 11.31
C THR A 165 18.03 20.04 10.00
N ASP A 166 16.81 20.56 10.05
CA ASP A 166 15.97 20.69 8.86
C ASP A 166 16.57 21.62 7.80
N SER A 167 17.27 22.67 8.22
CA SER A 167 18.01 23.54 7.28
C SER A 167 19.11 22.76 6.58
N GLU A 168 19.96 22.05 7.33
CA GLU A 168 21.06 21.26 6.77
C GLU A 168 20.57 20.17 5.82
N ARG A 169 19.42 19.57 6.11
CA ARG A 169 18.77 18.58 5.24
C ARG A 169 18.32 19.19 3.93
N LEU A 170 17.62 20.33 3.98
CA LEU A 170 17.17 21.04 2.79
C LEU A 170 18.35 21.53 1.94
N ASP A 171 19.40 22.05 2.58
CA ASP A 171 20.60 22.51 1.87
C ASP A 171 21.32 21.36 1.18
N ALA A 172 21.48 20.21 1.86
CA ALA A 172 22.05 19.01 1.26
C ALA A 172 21.24 18.49 0.05
N MET A 173 19.90 18.57 0.12
CA MET A 173 19.02 18.21 -0.99
C MET A 173 19.12 19.17 -2.17
N ARG A 174 19.24 20.47 -1.91
CA ARG A 174 19.45 21.49 -2.94
C ARG A 174 20.76 21.27 -3.66
N ASP A 175 21.84 21.03 -2.91
CA ASP A 175 23.15 20.70 -3.48
C ASP A 175 23.09 19.43 -4.34
N GLN A 176 22.35 18.41 -3.90
CA GLN A 176 22.13 17.20 -4.70
C GLN A 176 21.30 17.50 -5.96
N GLY A 177 20.26 18.33 -5.87
CA GLY A 177 19.43 18.73 -7.01
C GLY A 177 20.22 19.49 -8.07
N LYS A 178 21.10 20.41 -7.66
CA LYS A 178 22.02 21.15 -8.56
C LYS A 178 22.98 20.18 -9.26
N ARG A 179 23.65 19.31 -8.49
CA ARG A 179 24.55 18.28 -9.05
C ARG A 179 23.85 17.33 -10.03
N ASN A 180 22.62 16.90 -9.72
CA ASN A 180 21.86 16.02 -10.61
C ASN A 180 21.46 16.73 -11.90
N THR A 181 21.11 18.02 -11.84
CA THR A 181 20.82 18.82 -13.04
C THR A 181 22.05 18.95 -13.93
N GLU A 182 23.22 19.21 -13.34
CA GLU A 182 24.50 19.26 -14.06
C GLU A 182 24.89 17.90 -14.68
N ARG A 183 24.61 16.79 -13.99
CA ARG A 183 24.83 15.43 -14.53
C ARG A 183 23.88 15.14 -15.69
N GLN A 184 22.59 15.48 -15.52
CA GLN A 184 21.57 15.27 -16.55
C GLN A 184 21.86 16.12 -17.80
N SER A 185 22.33 17.36 -17.66
CA SER A 185 22.71 18.20 -18.80
C SER A 185 23.97 17.69 -19.53
N ARG A 186 24.81 16.89 -18.85
CA ARG A 186 26.01 16.27 -19.43
C ARG A 186 25.75 14.88 -20.02
N MET A 187 24.63 14.23 -19.67
CA MET A 187 24.24 12.94 -20.21
C MET A 187 23.10 13.08 -21.22
N THR A 188 23.44 13.15 -22.51
CA THR A 188 22.48 12.83 -23.59
C THR A 188 22.29 11.33 -23.65
N GLY A 189 21.50 10.77 -22.73
CA GLY A 189 21.10 9.35 -22.76
C GLY A 189 21.17 8.66 -21.40
N GLY A 190 19.99 8.44 -20.82
CA GLY A 190 19.65 7.37 -19.84
C GLY A 190 20.62 7.14 -18.69
N GLY A 191 20.43 7.85 -17.56
CA GLY A 191 21.08 7.55 -16.30
C GLY A 191 20.32 6.47 -15.51
N GLY A 192 21.00 5.38 -15.15
CA GLY A 192 20.45 4.26 -14.39
C GLY A 192 20.18 4.55 -12.90
N LEU A 193 19.38 3.67 -12.29
CA LEU A 193 18.78 3.65 -10.95
C LEU A 193 19.74 3.70 -9.72
N THR A 194 20.86 4.40 -9.79
CA THR A 194 21.85 4.43 -8.68
C THR A 194 21.94 5.76 -7.92
N ASP A 195 21.39 6.86 -8.45
CA ASP A 195 21.33 8.15 -7.74
C ASP A 195 20.10 8.20 -6.81
N ARG A 196 20.19 7.50 -5.67
CA ARG A 196 19.15 7.50 -4.62
C ARG A 196 18.99 8.93 -4.04
N GLY A 197 17.96 9.62 -4.52
CA GLY A 197 17.53 10.95 -4.10
C GLY A 197 16.17 11.29 -4.72
N ALA A 198 15.75 12.56 -4.65
CA ALA A 198 14.47 13.02 -5.21
C ALA A 198 14.34 12.72 -6.73
N SER A 199 15.44 12.74 -7.49
CA SER A 199 15.43 12.46 -8.94
C SER A 199 15.01 11.02 -9.28
N GLY A 200 15.57 10.00 -8.62
CA GLY A 200 15.18 8.61 -8.87
C GLY A 200 13.73 8.32 -8.49
N PHE A 201 13.17 9.06 -7.53
CA PHE A 201 11.74 8.99 -7.18
C PHE A 201 10.85 9.66 -8.25
N LEU A 202 11.29 10.76 -8.85
CA LEU A 202 10.60 11.41 -9.98
C LEU A 202 10.63 10.54 -11.24
N ASP A 203 11.76 9.89 -11.51
CA ASP A 203 11.89 8.95 -12.63
C ASP A 203 11.02 7.71 -12.43
N PHE A 204 10.95 7.20 -11.18
CA PHE A 204 10.02 6.13 -10.80
C PHE A 204 8.55 6.53 -10.98
N TRP A 205 8.18 7.78 -10.65
CA TRP A 205 6.83 8.29 -10.89
C TRP A 205 6.47 8.26 -12.39
N GLN A 206 7.32 8.85 -13.23
CA GLN A 206 7.09 8.93 -14.68
C GLN A 206 7.04 7.55 -15.34
N GLY A 207 7.93 6.64 -14.95
CA GLY A 207 8.02 5.32 -15.58
C GLY A 207 6.95 4.33 -15.12
N GLU A 208 6.60 4.33 -13.83
CA GLU A 208 5.93 3.17 -13.21
C GLU A 208 4.57 3.49 -12.58
N ILE A 209 4.27 4.77 -12.31
CA ILE A 209 3.07 5.18 -11.55
C ILE A 209 2.10 6.01 -12.39
N GLU A 210 2.59 6.84 -13.32
CA GLU A 210 1.76 7.77 -14.10
C GLU A 210 0.52 7.08 -14.72
N GLY A 211 0.71 5.93 -15.38
CA GLY A 211 -0.38 5.17 -16.02
C GLY A 211 -1.46 4.60 -15.09
N SER A 212 -1.23 4.59 -13.77
CA SER A 212 -2.17 4.10 -12.77
C SER A 212 -3.03 5.20 -12.12
N SER A 213 -2.85 6.45 -12.54
CA SER A 213 -3.53 7.63 -11.98
C SER A 213 -4.61 8.16 -12.92
N THR A 214 -5.66 8.77 -12.36
CA THR A 214 -6.67 9.48 -13.17
C THR A 214 -6.06 10.73 -13.82
N PRO A 215 -6.60 11.25 -14.94
CA PRO A 215 -6.05 12.45 -15.58
C PRO A 215 -5.96 13.67 -14.65
N LYS A 216 -6.92 13.82 -13.72
CA LYS A 216 -6.89 14.88 -12.71
C LYS A 216 -5.74 14.69 -11.73
N GLU A 217 -5.57 13.47 -11.20
CA GLU A 217 -4.46 13.14 -10.30
C GLU A 217 -3.11 13.36 -10.98
N GLN A 218 -2.97 12.91 -12.24
CA GLN A 218 -1.76 13.11 -13.04
C GLN A 218 -1.42 14.60 -13.15
N GLY A 219 -2.37 15.44 -13.56
CA GLY A 219 -2.13 16.88 -13.67
C GLY A 219 -1.72 17.54 -12.35
N GLN A 220 -2.38 17.16 -11.24
CA GLN A 220 -2.05 17.70 -9.92
C GLN A 220 -0.66 17.26 -9.45
N ILE A 221 -0.32 15.98 -9.63
CA ILE A 221 0.96 15.43 -9.21
C ILE A 221 2.10 15.99 -10.07
N THR A 222 1.94 16.05 -11.39
CA THR A 222 2.94 16.63 -12.29
C THR A 222 3.25 18.07 -11.90
N LYS A 223 2.22 18.89 -11.65
CA LYS A 223 2.45 20.28 -11.23
C LYS A 223 3.11 20.38 -9.86
N PHE A 224 2.69 19.55 -8.90
CA PHE A 224 3.30 19.50 -7.58
C PHE A 224 4.79 19.11 -7.65
N LEU A 225 5.13 18.09 -8.44
CA LEU A 225 6.50 17.62 -8.61
C LEU A 225 7.38 18.63 -9.35
N ASP A 226 6.83 19.36 -10.32
CA ASP A 226 7.51 20.48 -10.99
C ASP A 226 7.86 21.60 -10.01
N ASP A 227 6.93 21.96 -9.12
CA ASP A 227 7.17 22.97 -8.10
C ASP A 227 8.16 22.48 -7.02
N VAL A 228 8.12 21.21 -6.65
CA VAL A 228 9.13 20.54 -5.79
C VAL A 228 10.52 20.64 -6.42
N ARG A 229 10.64 20.29 -7.70
CA ARG A 229 11.91 20.38 -8.44
C ARG A 229 12.42 21.82 -8.47
N THR A 230 11.56 22.76 -8.82
CA THR A 230 11.88 24.20 -8.83
C THR A 230 12.35 24.69 -7.46
N ARG A 231 11.67 24.27 -6.38
CA ARG A 231 12.03 24.62 -5.00
C ARG A 231 13.42 24.14 -4.59
N LEU A 232 13.85 22.98 -5.09
CA LEU A 232 15.16 22.38 -4.80
C LEU A 232 16.31 22.98 -5.63
N ILE A 233 16.02 23.58 -6.79
CA ILE A 233 17.06 24.11 -7.69
C ILE A 233 17.24 25.64 -7.52
N ASN A 234 16.15 26.39 -7.43
CA ASN A 234 16.15 27.85 -7.65
C ASN A 234 16.23 28.71 -6.38
N ARG A 235 16.62 28.16 -5.22
CA ARG A 235 16.98 28.96 -4.03
C ARG A 235 18.35 28.58 -3.49
#